data_AF-A0A0S3REM1-F1
#
_entry.id   AF-A0A0S3REM1-F1
#
_cell.length_a   1.000
_cell.length_b   1.000
_cell.length_c   1.000
_cell.angle_alpha   90.00
_cell.angle_beta   90.00
_cell.angle_gamma   90.00
#
_symmetry.space_group_name_H-M   'P 1'
#
loop_
_entity.id
_entity.type
_entity.pdbx_description
1 polymer ?
#
loop_
_entity_poly.entity_id
_entity_poly.type
_entity_poly.pdbx_seq_one_letter_code
_entity_poly.pdbx_strand_id
1 'polypeptide(L)'
;MKNRKFDIGLVIERIQDSISEEDKRLIYLGDGSGDYCPSLRLKEKDFMMPRKNFPMWDLICRDPSLLKAEFHGWRLFSLHFLLLQASDSVRHCS
;
A
#
# COMPACT_ATOMS: atom_id res chain seq x y z
N MET A 1 -10.23 -21.91 -18.25
CA MET A 1 -10.36 -22.07 -16.79
C MET A 1 -9.05 -21.60 -16.15
N LYS A 2 -9.00 -20.41 -15.54
CA LYS A 2 -7.76 -19.91 -14.91
C LYS A 2 -7.49 -20.76 -13.66
N ASN A 3 -6.32 -21.41 -13.60
CA ASN A 3 -5.84 -22.17 -12.44
C ASN A 3 -5.99 -21.30 -11.19
N ARG A 4 -6.88 -21.67 -10.27
CA ARG A 4 -7.03 -20.99 -8.98
C ARG A 4 -5.87 -21.38 -8.07
N LYS A 5 -4.66 -20.90 -8.37
CA LYS A 5 -3.68 -20.61 -7.31
C LYS A 5 -4.34 -19.58 -6.41
N PHE A 6 -4.17 -19.72 -5.09
CA PHE A 6 -4.58 -18.70 -4.13
C PHE A 6 -3.90 -17.38 -4.53
N ASP A 7 -4.66 -16.48 -5.16
CA ASP A 7 -4.15 -15.17 -5.53
C ASP A 7 -4.30 -14.27 -4.31
N ILE A 8 -3.17 -14.03 -3.63
CA ILE A 8 -3.05 -13.17 -2.45
C ILE A 8 -3.46 -11.72 -2.75
N GLY A 9 -3.57 -11.33 -4.03
CA GLY A 9 -4.00 -10.02 -4.49
C GLY A 9 -5.48 -9.89 -4.87
N LEU A 10 -6.27 -10.96 -4.84
CA LEU A 10 -7.61 -11.00 -5.45
C LEU A 10 -8.58 -9.94 -4.89
N VAL A 11 -8.48 -9.62 -3.60
CA VAL A 11 -9.34 -8.61 -2.98
C VAL A 11 -9.00 -7.22 -3.50
N ILE A 12 -7.71 -6.88 -3.63
CA ILE A 12 -7.25 -5.60 -4.18
C ILE A 12 -7.70 -5.45 -5.63
N GLU A 13 -7.54 -6.50 -6.43
CA GLU A 13 -7.96 -6.51 -7.84
C GLU A 13 -9.47 -6.26 -7.96
N ARG A 14 -10.30 -6.96 -7.15
CA ARG A 14 -11.75 -6.74 -7.16
C ARG A 14 -12.16 -5.33 -6.74
N ILE A 15 -11.46 -4.75 -5.77
CA ILE A 15 -11.72 -3.36 -5.37
C ILE A 15 -11.34 -2.42 -6.51
N GLN A 16 -10.17 -2.60 -7.12
CA GLN A 16 -9.74 -1.81 -8.28
C GLN A 16 -10.71 -1.92 -9.46
N ASP A 17 -11.26 -3.11 -9.74
CA ASP A 17 -12.25 -3.33 -10.79
C ASP A 17 -13.62 -2.71 -10.46
N SER A 18 -13.97 -2.61 -9.17
CA SER A 18 -15.22 -2.00 -8.72
C SER A 18 -15.21 -0.47 -8.75
N ILE A 19 -14.02 0.13 -8.85
CA ILE A 19 -13.84 1.58 -8.90
C ILE A 19 -13.91 2.01 -10.37
N SER A 20 -15.07 2.52 -10.78
CA SER A 20 -15.34 2.95 -12.16
C SER A 20 -14.72 4.30 -12.57
N GLU A 21 -14.14 5.03 -11.61
CA GLU A 21 -13.63 6.39 -11.84
C GLU A 21 -12.11 6.39 -11.96
N GLU A 22 -11.60 6.96 -13.05
CA GLU A 22 -10.16 7.11 -13.29
C GLU A 22 -9.48 7.94 -12.19
N ASP A 23 -10.22 8.87 -11.57
CA ASP A 23 -9.72 9.82 -10.57
C ASP A 23 -9.67 9.29 -9.13
N LYS A 24 -10.31 8.15 -8.85
CA LYS A 24 -10.26 7.55 -7.51
C LYS A 24 -8.91 6.86 -7.28
N ARG A 25 -8.29 7.17 -6.14
CA ARG A 25 -7.04 6.56 -5.68
C ARG A 25 -7.31 5.67 -4.47
N LEU A 26 -6.64 4.52 -4.41
CA LEU A 26 -6.69 3.65 -3.24
C LEU A 26 -5.64 4.09 -2.23
N ILE A 27 -6.03 4.08 -0.96
CA ILE A 27 -5.10 4.22 0.16
C ILE A 27 -5.16 2.92 0.94
N TYR A 28 -4.04 2.19 0.97
CA TYR A 28 -3.93 0.91 1.67
C TYR A 28 -3.12 1.07 2.95
N LEU A 29 -3.75 0.78 4.09
CA LEU A 29 -3.11 0.80 5.40
C LEU A 29 -2.70 -0.62 5.78
N GLY A 30 -1.45 -0.83 6.18
CA GLY A 30 -0.98 -2.14 6.62
C GLY A 30 0.19 -2.05 7.60
N ASP A 31 0.36 -3.07 8.43
CA ASP A 31 1.46 -3.19 9.37
C ASP A 31 2.03 -4.62 9.45
N GLY A 32 1.24 -5.64 9.11
CA GLY A 32 1.66 -7.03 9.13
C GLY A 32 2.46 -7.47 7.90
N SER A 33 3.28 -8.51 8.06
CA SER A 33 3.99 -9.13 6.93
C SER A 33 3.03 -9.72 5.88
N GLY A 34 1.84 -10.15 6.30
CA GLY A 34 0.78 -10.63 5.42
C GLY A 34 0.20 -9.56 4.48
N ASP A 35 0.34 -8.28 4.84
CA ASP A 35 -0.16 -7.15 4.06
C ASP A 35 0.80 -6.73 2.93
N TYR A 36 2.06 -7.19 3.00
CA TYR A 36 3.08 -6.87 1.99
C TYR A 36 2.75 -7.44 0.61
N CYS A 37 2.42 -8.73 0.52
CA CYS A 37 2.15 -9.34 -0.78
C CYS A 37 0.94 -8.73 -1.51
N PRO A 38 -0.20 -8.45 -0.85
CA PRO A 38 -1.31 -7.74 -1.47
C PRO A 38 -0.95 -6.31 -1.90
N SER A 39 -0.11 -5.58 -1.15
CA SER A 39 0.24 -4.20 -1.48
C SER A 39 1.04 -4.06 -2.78
N LEU A 40 1.73 -5.11 -3.22
CA LEU A 40 2.41 -5.15 -4.53
C LEU A 40 1.44 -5.06 -5.72
N ARG A 41 0.13 -5.23 -5.50
CA ARG A 41 -0.91 -5.06 -6.53
C ARG A 41 -1.44 -3.63 -6.65
N LEU A 42 -1.01 -2.73 -5.78
CA LEU A 42 -1.35 -1.30 -5.88
C LEU A 42 -0.75 -0.71 -7.16
N LYS A 43 -1.45 0.24 -7.76
CA LYS A 43 -1.02 0.96 -8.97
C LYS A 43 -0.20 2.18 -8.57
N GLU A 44 0.55 2.75 -9.52
CA GLU A 44 1.38 3.94 -9.29
C GLU A 44 0.60 5.15 -8.75
N LYS A 45 -0.70 5.25 -9.09
CA LYS A 45 -1.58 6.30 -8.58
C LYS A 45 -2.04 6.10 -7.13
N ASP A 46 -1.90 4.89 -6.59
CA ASP A 46 -2.38 4.53 -5.27
C ASP A 46 -1.33 4.87 -4.21
N PHE A 47 -1.76 4.92 -2.94
CA PHE A 47 -0.88 5.11 -1.79
C PHE A 47 -0.85 3.89 -0.88
N MET A 48 0.35 3.54 -0.45
CA MET A 48 0.61 2.55 0.58
C MET A 48 1.02 3.26 1.87
N MET A 49 0.35 3.03 2.98
CA MET A 49 0.73 3.65 4.26
C MET A 49 1.13 2.56 5.26
N PRO A 50 2.40 2.13 5.23
CA PRO A 50 2.91 1.13 6.15
C PRO A 50 3.12 1.73 7.54
N ARG A 51 2.79 1.00 8.61
CA ARG A 51 3.14 1.43 9.95
C ARG A 51 4.64 1.29 10.18
N LYS A 52 5.29 2.37 10.60
CA LYS A 52 6.75 2.36 10.88
C LYS A 52 7.08 1.40 12.02
N ASN A 53 8.21 0.71 11.90
CA ASN A 53 8.74 -0.26 12.88
C ASN A 53 7.88 -1.53 13.05
N PHE A 54 7.14 -1.90 12.01
CA PHE A 54 6.36 -3.14 11.93
C PHE A 54 6.82 -3.97 10.72
N PRO A 55 6.54 -5.28 10.67
CA PRO A 55 7.11 -6.18 9.67
C PRO A 55 6.93 -5.73 8.21
N MET A 56 5.80 -5.11 7.88
CA MET A 56 5.58 -4.59 6.53
C MET A 56 6.55 -3.46 6.15
N TRP A 57 6.85 -2.57 7.08
CA TRP A 57 7.80 -1.46 6.87
C TRP A 57 9.18 -2.00 6.54
N ASP A 58 9.65 -3.00 7.30
CA ASP A 58 10.96 -3.61 7.09
C ASP A 58 11.06 -4.32 5.73
N LEU A 59 9.97 -4.94 5.28
CA LEU A 59 9.88 -5.58 3.96
C LEU A 59 9.93 -4.56 2.82
N ILE A 60 9.20 -3.44 2.94
CA ILE A 60 9.23 -2.35 1.96
C ILE A 60 10.63 -1.72 1.93
N CYS A 61 11.23 -1.48 3.09
CA CYS A 61 12.55 -0.86 3.17
C CYS A 61 13.70 -1.74 2.68
N ARG A 62 13.52 -3.07 2.69
CA ARG A 62 14.50 -3.99 2.13
C ARG A 62 14.65 -3.83 0.61
N ASP A 63 13.53 -3.66 -0.08
CA ASP A 63 13.51 -3.41 -1.53
C ASP A 63 12.28 -2.58 -1.92
N PRO A 64 12.41 -1.24 -1.87
CA PRO A 64 11.30 -0.34 -2.20
C PRO A 64 10.89 -0.43 -3.68
N SER A 65 11.75 -0.93 -4.56
CA SER A 65 11.50 -0.97 -6.01
C SER A 65 10.40 -1.95 -6.42
N LEU A 66 10.09 -2.92 -5.55
CA LEU A 66 9.02 -3.89 -5.77
C LEU A 66 7.63 -3.25 -5.62
N LEU A 67 7.51 -2.17 -4.87
CA LEU A 67 6.27 -1.47 -4.66
C LEU A 67 6.10 -0.36 -5.71
N LYS A 68 5.05 -0.48 -6.53
CA LYS A 68 4.73 0.51 -7.58
C LYS A 68 4.10 1.78 -7.02
N ALA A 69 3.29 1.62 -5.98
CA ALA A 69 2.59 2.72 -5.32
C ALA A 69 3.56 3.59 -4.51
N GLU A 70 3.27 4.89 -4.42
CA GLU A 70 3.97 5.74 -3.46
C GLU A 70 3.60 5.30 -2.04
N PHE A 71 4.58 5.32 -1.13
CA PHE A 71 4.34 4.92 0.25
C PHE A 71 4.73 5.97 1.29
N HIS A 72 3.91 6.06 2.34
CA HIS A 72 4.06 7.03 3.42
C HIS A 72 3.96 6.33 4.78
N GLY A 73 5.10 6.24 5.48
CA GLY A 73 5.15 5.57 6.78
C GLY A 73 4.40 6.33 7.87
N TRP A 74 3.51 5.67 8.62
CA TRP A 74 2.78 6.29 9.74
C TRP A 74 3.13 5.70 11.11
N ARG A 75 2.85 6.47 12.16
CA ARG A 75 2.85 6.05 13.57
C ARG A 75 1.49 6.40 14.18
N LEU A 76 1.15 5.83 15.33
CA LEU A 76 -0.19 5.94 15.95
C LEU A 76 -0.76 7.37 15.93
N PHE A 77 0.05 8.35 16.33
CA PHE A 77 -0.37 9.75 16.45
C PHE A 77 -0.37 10.53 15.13
N SER A 78 0.24 9.99 14.07
CA SER A 78 0.45 10.71 12.80
C SER A 78 -0.52 10.29 11.69
N LEU A 79 -1.27 9.19 11.85
CA LEU A 79 -2.13 8.66 10.78
C LEU A 79 -3.16 9.69 10.29
N HIS A 80 -3.82 10.39 11.23
CA HIS A 80 -4.82 11.40 10.90
C HIS A 80 -4.22 12.57 10.08
N PHE A 81 -3.03 13.04 10.47
CA PHE A 81 -2.31 14.08 9.74
C PHE A 81 -1.88 13.61 8.35
N LEU A 82 -1.44 12.36 8.24
CA LEU A 82 -0.98 11.80 6.97
C LEU A 82 -2.13 11.63 5.95
N LEU A 83 -3.33 11.27 6.40
CA LEU A 83 -4.52 11.18 5.54
C LEU A 83 -4.96 12.56 5.00
N LEU A 84 -4.67 13.64 5.74
CA LEU A 84 -4.94 15.02 5.32
C LEU A 84 -3.84 15.59 4.41
N GLN A 85 -2.62 15.05 4.48
CA GLN A 85 -1.42 15.56 3.81
C GLN A 85 -0.83 14.60 2.78
N ALA A 86 -1.62 13.72 2.16
CA ALA A 86 -1.15 12.80 1.10
C ALA A 86 -0.56 13.50 -0.16
N SER A 87 -0.32 14.82 -0.09
CA SER A 87 0.40 15.66 -1.05
C SER A 87 1.86 15.98 -0.67
N ASP A 88 2.31 15.71 0.57
CA ASP A 88 3.67 16.03 1.02
C ASP A 88 4.48 14.75 1.35
N SER A 89 5.32 14.35 0.39
CA SER A 89 6.12 13.13 0.40
C SER A 89 7.20 13.07 1.50
N VAL A 90 7.27 11.94 2.21
CA VAL A 90 8.52 11.48 2.86
C VAL A 90 8.76 10.04 2.43
N ARG A 91 9.53 9.90 1.35
CA ARG A 91 9.89 8.62 0.68
C ARG A 91 10.98 7.82 1.40
N HIS A 92 11.27 8.12 2.66
CA HIS A 92 12.51 7.65 3.26
C HIS A 92 12.24 6.61 4.33
N CYS A 93 12.77 5.41 4.06
CA CYS A 93 13.16 4.45 5.07
C CYS A 93 14.28 5.08 5.91
N SER A 94 13.88 5.87 6.91
CA SER A 94 14.73 6.51 7.92
C SER A 94 14.13 6.29 9.30
#